data_AF-A0A6J5DYF3-F1
#
_entry.id   AF-A0A6J5DYF3-F1
#
_cell.length_a   1.000
_cell.length_b   1.000
_cell.length_c   1.000
_cell.angle_alpha   90.00
_cell.angle_beta   90.00
_cell.angle_gamma   90.00
#
_symmetry.space_group_name_H-M   'P 1'
#
loop_
_entity.id
_entity.type
_entity.pdbx_description
1 polymer ?
#
loop_
_entity_poly.entity_id
_entity_poly.type
_entity_poly.pdbx_seq_one_letter_code
_entity_poly.pdbx_strand_id
1 'polypeptide(L)'
;MARVVYQGELKLGKYLRATLPLPAGGLQGKIRLKATFCYASPTDPQDAVAYTRAGLEIVFRPSGKKVKEGKANAVTKGFFDMKKYATEEERRSDMGKWETVLHGNKSMYGSSLDNPVFDIHYNAREAGGPTTSAEKIRYALIITVEAPKHADLYNDILRAYAKMLVPIQPKVTLPVRV
;
A
#
# COMPACT_ATOMS: atom_id res chain seq x y z
N MET A 1 11.74 -14.86 -1.96
CA MET A 1 10.60 -14.03 -1.50
C MET A 1 11.16 -12.91 -0.65
N ALA A 2 10.59 -11.71 -0.72
CA ALA A 2 10.94 -10.58 0.14
C ALA A 2 9.67 -9.95 0.73
N ARG A 3 9.71 -9.54 2.00
CA ARG A 3 8.64 -8.79 2.66
C ARG A 3 9.19 -7.46 3.15
N VAL A 4 8.42 -6.40 2.92
CA VAL A 4 8.78 -5.04 3.30
C VAL A 4 7.60 -4.45 4.06
N VAL A 5 7.91 -3.80 5.18
CA VAL A 5 6.91 -3.16 6.03
C VAL A 5 7.17 -1.66 6.01
N TYR A 6 6.18 -0.91 5.56
CA TYR A 6 6.11 0.53 5.72
C TYR A 6 5.22 0.84 6.92
N GLN A 7 5.68 1.73 7.80
CA GLN A 7 4.89 2.22 8.91
C GLN A 7 5.04 3.74 9.01
N GLY A 8 4.00 4.43 9.46
CA GLY A 8 4.06 5.86 9.66
C GLY A 8 2.71 6.48 9.96
N GLU A 9 2.62 7.79 9.72
CA GLU A 9 1.41 8.59 9.88
C GLU A 9 0.97 9.18 8.54
N LEU A 10 -0.33 9.16 8.26
CA LEU A 10 -0.93 9.86 7.13
C LEU A 10 -1.47 11.21 7.59
N LYS A 11 -1.22 12.24 6.79
CA LYS A 11 -1.75 13.60 6.98
C LYS A 11 -2.83 13.87 5.93
N LEU A 12 -3.88 14.57 6.34
CA LEU A 12 -4.99 14.92 5.46
C LEU A 12 -4.50 15.70 4.22
N GLY A 13 -5.08 15.39 3.06
CA GLY A 13 -4.84 16.11 1.81
C GLY A 13 -3.47 15.87 1.16
N LYS A 14 -2.59 15.09 1.80
CA LYS A 14 -1.29 14.72 1.22
C LYS A 14 -1.31 13.30 0.69
N TYR A 15 -0.70 13.11 -0.47
CA TYR A 15 -0.40 11.80 -1.01
C TYR A 15 0.88 11.29 -0.39
N LEU A 16 0.81 10.11 0.22
CA LEU A 16 2.00 9.34 0.59
C LEU A 16 2.34 8.40 -0.56
N ARG A 17 3.57 8.47 -1.05
CA ARG A 17 4.06 7.57 -2.10
C ARG A 17 4.93 6.48 -1.46
N ALA A 18 4.41 5.26 -1.40
CA ALA A 18 5.15 4.09 -0.98
C ALA A 18 5.78 3.41 -2.20
N THR A 19 7.10 3.50 -2.33
CA THR A 19 7.85 2.84 -3.40
C THR A 19 7.88 1.33 -3.17
N LEU A 20 7.68 0.52 -4.20
CA LEU A 20 7.90 -0.92 -4.12
C LEU A 20 9.39 -1.19 -4.41
N PRO A 21 10.17 -1.68 -3.45
CA PRO A 21 11.60 -1.86 -3.66
C PRO A 21 11.83 -3.06 -4.57
N LEU A 22 12.54 -2.82 -5.66
CA LEU A 22 12.92 -3.81 -6.66
C LEU A 22 14.44 -3.93 -6.73
N PRO A 23 15.00 -5.11 -6.98
CA PRO A 23 16.44 -5.25 -7.21
C PRO A 23 16.87 -4.39 -8.42
N ALA A 24 18.12 -3.91 -8.41
CA ALA A 24 18.63 -2.99 -9.44
C ALA A 24 18.55 -3.57 -10.87
N GLY A 25 18.68 -4.89 -11.02
CA GLY A 25 18.52 -5.61 -12.29
C GLY A 25 17.08 -5.88 -12.72
N GLY A 26 16.08 -5.43 -11.95
CA GLY A 26 14.68 -5.73 -12.18
C GLY A 26 14.30 -7.18 -11.84
N LEU A 27 13.04 -7.55 -12.10
CA LEU A 27 12.51 -8.88 -11.81
C LEU A 27 12.30 -9.69 -13.09
N GLN A 28 12.73 -10.94 -13.10
CA GLN A 28 12.55 -11.85 -14.23
C GLN A 28 11.33 -12.76 -14.06
N GLY A 29 10.62 -12.99 -15.17
CA GLY A 29 9.48 -13.91 -15.21
C GLY A 29 8.21 -13.38 -14.54
N LYS A 30 7.31 -14.30 -14.20
CA LYS A 30 6.04 -14.00 -13.52
C LYS A 30 6.30 -13.90 -12.02
N ILE A 31 5.86 -12.80 -11.42
CA ILE A 31 5.95 -12.53 -10.00
C ILE A 31 4.55 -12.48 -9.38
N ARG A 32 4.47 -12.72 -8.08
CA ARG A 32 3.27 -12.54 -7.26
C ARG A 32 3.52 -11.42 -6.27
N LEU A 33 2.73 -10.36 -6.38
CA LEU A 33 2.76 -9.20 -5.49
C LEU A 33 1.54 -9.27 -4.58
N LYS A 34 1.78 -9.31 -3.26
CA LYS A 34 0.73 -9.18 -2.25
C LYS A 34 0.95 -7.89 -1.49
N ALA A 35 -0.11 -7.11 -1.29
CA ALA A 35 -0.06 -5.94 -0.42
C ALA A 35 -1.19 -6.02 0.59
N THR A 36 -0.90 -5.66 1.84
CA THR A 36 -1.88 -5.55 2.91
C THR A 36 -1.68 -4.19 3.56
N PHE A 37 -2.71 -3.36 3.52
CA PHE A 37 -2.72 -2.03 4.09
C PHE A 37 -3.62 -2.04 5.31
N CYS A 38 -3.11 -1.61 6.45
CA CYS A 38 -3.86 -1.46 7.69
C CYS A 38 -3.74 -0.02 8.19
N TYR A 39 -4.82 0.55 8.71
CA TYR A 39 -4.78 1.87 9.34
C TYR A 39 -5.72 1.97 10.54
N ALA A 40 -5.36 2.84 11.48
CA ALA A 40 -6.20 3.16 12.61
C ALA A 40 -7.16 4.29 12.25
N SER A 41 -8.45 4.10 12.50
CA SER A 41 -9.48 5.09 12.26
C SER A 41 -10.34 5.25 13.51
N PRO A 42 -10.63 6.49 13.96
CA PRO A 42 -11.67 6.71 14.96
C PRO A 42 -13.03 6.28 14.41
N THR A 43 -13.91 5.84 15.32
CA THR A 43 -15.29 5.53 14.95
C THR A 43 -16.09 6.82 14.71
N ASP A 44 -17.08 6.77 13.81
CA ASP A 44 -18.06 7.85 13.64
C ASP A 44 -19.43 7.43 14.18
N PRO A 45 -19.81 7.80 15.42
CA PRO A 45 -21.09 7.42 15.99
C PRO A 45 -22.30 8.08 15.31
N GLN A 46 -22.09 9.16 14.54
CA GLN A 46 -23.18 9.93 13.92
C GLN A 46 -23.60 9.39 12.55
N ASP A 47 -22.81 8.50 11.94
CA ASP A 47 -23.10 7.90 10.64
C ASP A 47 -23.19 6.37 10.77
N ALA A 48 -24.40 5.83 10.72
CA ALA A 48 -24.66 4.39 10.80
C ALA A 48 -24.19 3.64 9.54
N VAL A 49 -23.99 4.33 8.41
CA VAL A 49 -23.59 3.72 7.13
C VAL A 49 -22.08 3.68 6.99
N ALA A 50 -21.36 4.63 7.59
CA ALA A 50 -19.90 4.67 7.62
C ALA A 50 -19.39 4.83 9.05
N TYR A 51 -19.02 3.71 9.68
CA TYR A 51 -18.60 3.66 11.08
C TYR A 51 -17.17 4.19 11.32
N THR A 52 -16.44 4.62 10.28
CA THR A 52 -15.05 5.11 10.37
C THR A 52 -14.90 6.55 9.87
N ARG A 53 -14.14 7.38 10.62
CA ARG A 53 -13.83 8.78 10.26
C ARG A 53 -12.70 8.93 9.24
N ALA A 54 -12.12 7.83 8.80
CA ALA A 54 -11.03 7.77 7.83
C ALA A 54 -11.34 6.76 6.74
N GLY A 55 -11.19 7.19 5.49
CA GLY A 55 -11.16 6.33 4.32
C GLY A 55 -9.86 6.50 3.57
N LEU A 56 -9.41 5.44 2.91
CA LEU A 56 -8.21 5.48 2.09
C LEU A 56 -8.53 5.25 0.62
N GLU A 57 -7.88 6.03 -0.22
CA GLU A 57 -7.81 5.74 -1.65
C GLU A 57 -6.38 5.34 -2.00
N ILE A 58 -6.21 4.09 -2.43
CA ILE A 58 -4.89 3.54 -2.77
C ILE A 58 -4.83 3.26 -4.26
N VAL A 59 -3.84 3.88 -4.91
CA VAL A 59 -3.62 3.77 -6.35
C VAL A 59 -2.28 3.12 -6.60
N PHE A 60 -2.29 2.00 -7.31
CA PHE A 60 -1.05 1.33 -7.71
C PHE A 60 -0.62 1.78 -9.10
N ARG A 61 0.67 2.14 -9.23
CA ARG A 61 1.31 2.47 -10.50
C ARG A 61 2.45 1.49 -10.74
N PRO A 62 2.33 0.56 -11.69
CA PRO A 62 3.36 -0.45 -11.93
C PRO A 62 4.61 0.10 -12.62
N SER A 63 4.51 1.17 -13.40
CA SER A 63 5.64 1.75 -14.14
C SER A 63 5.61 3.26 -14.07
N GLY A 64 6.73 3.89 -13.70
CA GLY A 64 6.91 5.35 -13.71
C GLY A 64 7.06 5.93 -15.12
N LYS A 65 7.63 5.16 -16.06
CA LYS A 65 7.87 5.59 -17.46
C LYS A 65 6.62 5.65 -18.32
N LYS A 66 5.56 4.91 -17.96
CA LYS A 66 4.31 4.88 -18.73
C LYS A 66 3.43 6.08 -18.35
N VAL A 67 3.78 7.24 -18.87
CA VAL A 67 2.97 8.46 -18.75
C VAL A 67 2.17 8.63 -20.05
N LYS A 68 0.85 8.83 -19.94
CA LYS A 68 0.05 9.18 -21.12
C LYS A 68 0.35 10.63 -21.52
N GLU A 69 0.43 10.87 -22.82
CA GLU A 69 0.61 12.22 -23.37
C GLU A 69 -0.42 13.19 -22.76
N GLY A 70 0.05 14.29 -22.18
CA GLY A 70 -0.79 15.29 -21.50
C GLY A 70 -1.15 15.02 -20.03
N LYS A 71 -0.64 13.98 -19.37
CA LYS A 71 -0.83 13.76 -17.91
C LYS A 71 0.48 13.89 -17.13
N ALA A 72 0.44 14.53 -15.96
CA ALA A 72 1.60 14.66 -15.08
C ALA A 72 2.02 13.35 -14.36
N ASN A 73 1.16 12.32 -14.36
CA ASN A 73 1.39 11.10 -13.59
C ASN A 73 1.27 9.83 -14.45
N ALA A 74 2.00 8.79 -14.06
CA ALA A 74 2.03 7.50 -14.75
C ALA A 74 0.72 6.71 -14.70
N VAL A 75 0.52 5.77 -15.62
CA VAL A 75 -0.70 4.97 -15.75
C VAL A 75 -0.99 4.18 -14.46
N THR A 76 -2.23 4.30 -13.99
CA THR A 76 -2.72 3.62 -12.80
C THR A 76 -3.29 2.25 -13.13
N LYS A 77 -3.16 1.30 -12.22
CA LYS A 77 -3.76 -0.04 -12.31
C LYS A 77 -4.42 -0.37 -10.97
N GLY A 78 -5.65 -0.88 -11.00
CA GLY A 78 -6.31 -1.34 -9.78
C GLY A 78 -5.54 -2.50 -9.14
N PHE A 79 -5.21 -2.40 -7.86
CA PHE A 79 -4.46 -3.42 -7.14
C PHE A 79 -5.31 -4.14 -6.09
N PHE A 80 -5.96 -3.39 -5.22
CA PHE A 80 -7.05 -3.90 -4.39
C PHE A 80 -8.27 -4.09 -5.30
N ASP A 81 -8.98 -5.20 -5.16
CA ASP A 81 -10.07 -5.57 -6.08
C ASP A 81 -11.30 -4.70 -5.85
N MET A 82 -11.18 -3.45 -6.31
CA MET A 82 -12.28 -2.53 -6.50
C MET A 82 -12.72 -2.61 -7.96
N LYS A 83 -13.96 -3.06 -8.22
CA LYS A 83 -14.71 -2.89 -9.48
C LYS A 83 -14.43 -1.51 -10.06
N LYS A 84 -13.91 -1.51 -11.28
CA LYS A 84 -13.41 -0.32 -11.99
C LYS A 84 -14.49 0.73 -12.27
N TYR A 85 -15.76 0.34 -12.21
CA TYR A 85 -16.94 1.15 -12.48
C TYR A 85 -17.99 1.05 -11.35
N ALA A 86 -17.54 1.03 -10.09
CA ALA A 86 -18.44 1.16 -8.95
C ALA A 86 -18.69 2.65 -8.65
N THR A 87 -19.97 3.01 -8.46
CA THR A 87 -20.41 4.29 -7.91
C THR A 87 -19.80 4.51 -6.52
N GLU A 88 -19.81 5.75 -6.02
CA GLU A 88 -19.29 6.00 -4.67
C GLU A 88 -20.01 5.12 -3.65
N GLU A 89 -21.33 5.04 -3.73
CA GLU A 89 -22.18 4.29 -2.81
C GLU A 89 -21.85 2.79 -2.79
N GLU A 90 -21.69 2.16 -3.96
CA GLU A 90 -21.26 0.76 -4.06
C GLU A 90 -19.87 0.53 -3.45
N ARG A 91 -18.96 1.51 -3.56
CA ARG A 91 -17.63 1.42 -2.92
C ARG A 91 -17.71 1.50 -1.39
N ARG A 92 -18.74 2.17 -0.85
CA ARG A 92 -18.98 2.27 0.60
C ARG A 92 -19.56 0.97 1.15
N SER A 93 -20.54 0.38 0.46
CA SER A 93 -21.26 -0.81 0.93
C SER A 93 -20.42 -2.08 0.84
N ASP A 94 -19.75 -2.33 -0.30
CA ASP A 94 -19.33 -3.71 -0.62
C ASP A 94 -17.81 -3.89 -0.81
N MET A 95 -17.01 -2.81 -0.76
CA MET A 95 -15.70 -2.81 -1.45
C MET A 95 -14.53 -2.18 -0.68
N GLY A 96 -14.67 -2.04 0.63
CA GLY A 96 -13.51 -1.80 1.49
C GLY A 96 -13.04 -0.36 1.62
N LYS A 97 -13.75 0.64 1.06
CA LYS A 97 -13.37 2.07 1.23
C LYS A 97 -13.28 2.47 2.71
N TRP A 98 -14.09 1.83 3.56
CA TRP A 98 -14.16 2.05 5.00
C TRP A 98 -13.55 0.93 5.84
N GLU A 99 -13.05 -0.12 5.18
CA GLU A 99 -12.38 -1.19 5.87
C GLU A 99 -11.00 -0.69 6.31
N THR A 100 -10.69 -0.93 7.58
CA THR A 100 -9.39 -0.57 8.17
C THR A 100 -8.25 -1.43 7.65
N VAL A 101 -8.60 -2.54 6.97
CA VAL A 101 -7.67 -3.48 6.36
C VAL A 101 -8.03 -3.73 4.90
N LEU A 102 -7.08 -3.48 4.00
CA LEU A 102 -7.19 -3.76 2.57
C LEU A 102 -6.15 -4.81 2.19
N HIS A 103 -6.59 -5.92 1.60
CA HIS A 103 -5.70 -6.97 1.09
C HIS A 103 -5.84 -7.11 -0.43
N GLY A 104 -4.72 -7.22 -1.14
CA GLY A 104 -4.68 -7.44 -2.57
C GLY A 104 -3.57 -8.41 -2.95
N ASN A 105 -3.84 -9.27 -3.92
CA ASN A 105 -2.88 -10.24 -4.45
C ASN A 105 -2.98 -10.28 -5.97
N LYS A 106 -1.91 -9.87 -6.65
CA LYS A 106 -1.86 -9.88 -8.12
C LYS A 106 -0.61 -10.53 -8.65
N SER A 107 -0.80 -11.37 -9.66
CA SER A 107 0.30 -11.89 -10.47
C SER A 107 0.56 -10.97 -11.65
N MET A 108 1.83 -10.68 -11.93
CA MET A 108 2.25 -9.85 -13.06
C MET A 108 3.66 -10.21 -13.53
N TYR A 109 4.05 -9.77 -14.73
CA TYR A 109 5.41 -9.98 -15.21
C TYR A 109 6.36 -8.95 -14.60
N GLY A 110 7.53 -9.39 -14.15
CA GLY A 110 8.55 -8.50 -13.59
C GLY A 110 9.01 -7.41 -14.57
N SER A 111 9.02 -7.71 -15.87
CA SER A 111 9.29 -6.73 -16.94
C SER A 111 8.26 -5.60 -17.05
N SER A 112 7.07 -5.77 -16.46
CA SER A 112 6.04 -4.71 -16.43
C SER A 112 6.22 -3.72 -15.28
N LEU A 113 7.15 -4.00 -14.36
CA LEU A 113 7.43 -3.20 -13.19
C LEU A 113 8.68 -2.36 -13.39
N ASP A 114 8.53 -1.04 -13.29
CA ASP A 114 9.62 -0.07 -13.42
C ASP A 114 9.37 1.08 -12.44
N ASN A 115 10.15 1.15 -11.36
CA ASN A 115 9.87 2.05 -10.23
C ASN A 115 8.38 2.05 -9.79
N PRO A 116 7.81 0.88 -9.48
CA PRO A 116 6.43 0.76 -9.05
C PRO A 116 6.17 1.49 -7.74
N VAL A 117 5.01 2.13 -7.63
CA VAL A 117 4.61 2.89 -6.44
C VAL A 117 3.15 2.65 -6.07
N PHE A 118 2.86 2.75 -4.79
CA PHE A 118 1.52 2.92 -4.24
C PHE A 118 1.35 4.37 -3.79
N ASP A 119 0.47 5.10 -4.45
CA ASP A 119 0.01 6.40 -3.97
C ASP A 119 -1.15 6.17 -3.01
N ILE A 120 -1.02 6.66 -1.79
CA ILE A 120 -2.00 6.51 -0.71
C ILE A 120 -2.53 7.90 -0.41
N HIS A 121 -3.85 8.06 -0.52
CA HIS A 121 -4.54 9.30 -0.19
C HIS A 121 -5.44 9.10 1.02
N TYR A 122 -5.24 9.93 2.04
CA TYR A 122 -6.08 9.94 3.22
C TYR A 122 -7.25 10.91 3.03
N ASN A 123 -8.46 10.34 3.04
CA ASN A 123 -9.72 11.06 3.02
C ASN A 123 -10.33 11.03 4.43
N ALA A 124 -10.31 12.16 5.12
CA ALA A 124 -11.00 12.28 6.40
C ALA A 124 -12.46 12.69 6.23
N ARG A 125 -13.30 12.19 7.13
CA ARG A 125 -14.71 12.54 7.20
C ARG A 125 -15.18 12.69 8.64
N GLU A 126 -16.23 13.48 8.80
CA GLU A 126 -16.95 13.69 10.04
C GLU A 126 -18.42 13.97 9.71
N ALA A 127 -19.35 13.30 10.39
CA ALA A 127 -20.79 13.47 10.19
C ALA A 127 -21.23 13.27 8.72
N GLY A 128 -20.64 12.30 8.03
CA GLY A 128 -20.96 11.97 6.63
C GLY A 128 -20.33 12.87 5.56
N GLY A 129 -19.68 13.99 5.95
CA GLY A 129 -19.05 14.96 5.05
C GLY A 129 -17.52 14.93 5.07
N PRO A 130 -16.82 15.52 4.07
CA PRO A 130 -15.38 15.75 4.14
C PRO A 130 -15.07 16.76 5.25
N THR A 131 -14.08 16.45 6.09
CA THR A 131 -13.61 17.38 7.13
C THR A 131 -12.20 17.86 6.80
N THR A 132 -11.91 19.11 7.13
CA THR A 132 -10.57 19.71 6.99
C THR A 132 -9.75 19.63 8.28
N SER A 133 -10.38 19.24 9.40
CA SER A 133 -9.79 19.23 10.74
C SER A 133 -9.61 17.81 11.28
N ALA A 134 -8.99 16.94 10.49
CA ALA A 134 -8.79 15.55 10.88
C ALA A 134 -7.43 15.30 11.54
N GLU A 135 -7.44 14.44 12.55
CA GLU A 135 -6.22 13.94 13.16
C GLU A 135 -5.41 13.07 12.19
N LYS A 136 -4.11 12.95 12.46
CA LYS A 136 -3.26 12.03 11.70
C LYS A 136 -3.60 10.60 12.08
N ILE A 137 -3.62 9.72 11.08
CA ILE A 137 -3.86 8.30 11.29
C ILE A 137 -2.57 7.50 11.15
N ARG A 138 -2.37 6.53 12.05
CA ARG A 138 -1.26 5.57 11.95
C ARG A 138 -1.61 4.52 10.89
N TYR A 139 -0.63 4.17 10.07
CA TYR A 139 -0.79 3.14 9.04
C TYR A 139 0.37 2.16 9.04
N ALA A 140 0.08 0.96 8.52
CA ALA A 140 1.06 -0.05 8.17
C ALA A 140 0.74 -0.59 6.77
N LEU A 141 1.73 -0.62 5.88
CA LEU A 141 1.64 -1.24 4.57
C LEU A 141 2.67 -2.35 4.48
N ILE A 142 2.19 -3.58 4.39
CA ILE A 142 2.99 -4.78 4.25
C ILE A 142 2.95 -5.16 2.78
N ILE A 143 4.12 -5.23 2.16
CA ILE A 143 4.28 -5.62 0.77
C ILE A 143 5.11 -6.90 0.71
N THR A 144 4.62 -7.89 -0.02
CA THR A 144 5.30 -9.16 -0.24
C THR A 144 5.52 -9.37 -1.73
N VAL A 145 6.79 -9.54 -2.11
CA VAL A 145 7.21 -9.86 -3.47
C VAL A 145 7.69 -11.30 -3.53
N GLU A 146 7.04 -12.09 -4.38
CA GLU A 146 7.44 -13.45 -4.66
C GLU A 146 7.83 -13.56 -6.13
N ALA A 147 9.13 -13.76 -6.39
CA ALA A 147 9.67 -14.00 -7.72
C ALA A 147 10.36 -15.39 -7.73
N PRO A 148 9.68 -16.45 -8.20
CA PRO A 148 10.22 -17.82 -8.16
C PRO A 148 11.53 -17.99 -8.95
N LYS A 149 11.73 -17.17 -9.99
CA LYS A 149 12.93 -17.19 -10.83
C LYS A 149 14.08 -16.32 -10.29
N HIS A 150 13.94 -15.75 -9.09
CA HIS A 150 14.93 -14.87 -8.48
C HIS A 150 15.31 -15.41 -7.10
N ALA A 151 16.35 -16.25 -7.06
CA ALA A 151 16.76 -16.94 -5.84
C ALA A 151 17.15 -15.97 -4.71
N ASP A 152 17.97 -14.95 -5.03
CA ASP A 152 18.53 -14.03 -4.03
C ASP A 152 17.77 -12.69 -3.85
N LEU A 153 16.47 -12.71 -4.18
CA LEU A 153 15.62 -11.51 -4.20
C LEU A 153 15.71 -10.63 -2.93
N TYR A 154 15.80 -11.27 -1.76
CA TYR A 154 15.85 -10.56 -0.49
C TYR A 154 17.14 -9.74 -0.34
N ASN A 155 18.30 -10.37 -0.57
CA ASN A 155 19.59 -9.70 -0.42
C ASN A 155 19.79 -8.63 -1.50
N ASP A 156 19.32 -8.87 -2.72
CA ASP A 156 19.42 -7.89 -3.80
C ASP A 156 18.59 -6.63 -3.53
N ILE A 157 17.39 -6.79 -2.97
CA ILE A 157 16.57 -5.66 -2.50
C ILE A 157 17.27 -4.93 -1.36
N LEU A 158 17.83 -5.65 -0.39
CA LEU A 158 18.51 -5.06 0.76
C LEU A 158 19.75 -4.27 0.32
N ARG A 159 20.53 -4.77 -0.64
CA ARG A 159 21.68 -4.06 -1.23
C ARG A 159 21.24 -2.80 -1.98
N ALA A 160 20.19 -2.88 -2.78
CA ALA A 160 19.68 -1.76 -3.56
C ALA A 160 19.09 -0.63 -2.70
N TYR A 161 18.51 -0.96 -1.53
CA TYR A 161 17.83 -0.01 -0.64
C TYR A 161 18.46 0.07 0.76
N ALA A 162 19.76 -0.21 0.89
CA ALA A 162 20.46 -0.26 2.18
C ALA A 162 20.35 1.03 3.02
N LYS A 163 20.10 2.18 2.39
CA LYS A 163 19.91 3.48 3.06
C LYS A 163 18.48 3.74 3.54
N MET A 164 17.50 2.98 3.05
CA MET A 164 16.06 3.21 3.29
C MET A 164 15.41 2.05 4.06
N LEU A 165 15.86 0.82 3.82
CA LEU A 165 15.31 -0.37 4.45
C LEU A 165 16.21 -0.85 5.59
N VAL A 166 15.59 -1.11 6.74
CA VAL A 166 16.26 -1.71 7.90
C VAL A 166 15.77 -3.15 8.03
N PRO A 167 16.66 -4.16 8.13
CA PRO A 167 16.25 -5.52 8.37
C PRO A 167 15.60 -5.63 9.75
N ILE A 168 14.43 -6.28 9.82
CA ILE A 168 13.76 -6.56 11.09
C ILE A 168 14.62 -7.54 11.88
N GLN A 169 15.13 -7.10 13.03
CA GLN A 169 15.89 -7.97 13.92
C GLN A 169 14.93 -8.76 14.85
N PRO A 170 15.08 -10.09 14.94
CA PRO A 170 14.31 -10.87 15.89
C PRO A 170 14.73 -10.51 17.31
N LYS A 171 13.76 -10.13 18.15
CA LYS A 171 13.99 -9.97 19.58
C LYS A 171 13.94 -11.35 20.23
N VAL A 172 15.11 -11.97 20.41
CA VAL A 172 15.23 -13.26 21.10
C VAL A 172 15.27 -13.00 22.60
N THR A 173 14.19 -13.33 23.30
CA THR A 173 14.18 -13.32 24.77
C THR A 173 14.86 -14.60 25.23
N LEU A 174 16.13 -14.51 25.66
CA LEU A 174 16.82 -15.64 26.26
C LEU A 174 16.21 -15.91 27.66
N PRO A 175 15.84 -17.16 27.99
CA PRO A 175 15.38 -17.48 29.33
C PRO A 175 16.53 -17.25 30.32
N VAL A 176 16.28 -16.45 31.35
CA VAL A 176 17.19 -16.30 32.49
C VAL A 176 17.19 -17.64 33.22
N ARG A 177 18.36 -18.30 33.31
CA ARG A 177 18.52 -19.46 34.19
C ARG A 177 18.57 -18.94 35.63
N VAL A 178 17.59 -19.36 36.43
CA VAL A 178 17.62 -19.27 37.90
C VAL A 178 18.48 -20.41 38.42
#